data_AF-A0A914Z0N1-F1
#
_entry.id   AF-A0A914Z0N1-F1
#
_cell.length_a   1.000
_cell.length_b   1.000
_cell.length_c   1.000
_cell.angle_alpha   90.00
_cell.angle_beta   90.00
_cell.angle_gamma   90.00
#
_symmetry.space_group_name_H-M   'P 1'
#
loop_
_entity.id
_entity.type
_entity.pdbx_description
1 polymer ?
#
loop_
_entity_poly.entity_id
_entity_poly.type
_entity_poly.pdbx_seq_one_letter_code
_entity_poly.pdbx_strand_id
1 'polypeptide(L)'
;MPTSIPVSLTSMPLTTLTSTTIPTITSSVSSTTTPQGPNLDCMTKSILPQAGDNTTFDPFKWGSFRGQLYFGMQTRHPLSPKFGIMWRKKGGDIRNWCEIDPDIRFMWLNSDGQTFGEQLIADNNITFRTLWINNDRSFTARIVIDEITDNGDYQFMAYFALQDDISKILSANYSGTLFSVEGKYKPLGDFRLTISPTNFDSISYATVADTPFVEMATVETFLKAFQNENGTFNNISMLPNSNILGFQADFTNPAFSIDFSFRLLSDPLVPDFMPTFEKRKIEFQSNFGNLFSINSTYIAFEYLSMGREALSNMLGSISYWHGYSNATGSCLSNAETYLYGPLDLISGVPSRPGFPRGFLWDDGFHNLLIRQFNPDLSLQVC
;
A
#
# COMPACT_ATOMS: atom_id res chain seq x y z
N MET A 1 32.20 23.82 -29.42
CA MET A 1 32.63 22.84 -30.44
C MET A 1 33.33 21.70 -29.72
N PRO A 2 32.75 20.49 -29.70
CA PRO A 2 33.32 19.33 -29.04
C PRO A 2 34.20 18.53 -30.02
N THR A 3 35.36 18.08 -29.56
CA THR A 3 36.28 17.21 -30.30
C THR A 3 35.93 15.74 -30.08
N SER A 4 35.60 15.06 -31.17
CA SER A 4 35.30 13.62 -31.26
C SER A 4 36.58 12.77 -31.31
N ILE A 5 36.56 11.62 -30.64
CA ILE A 5 37.54 10.54 -30.76
C ILE A 5 36.84 9.38 -31.48
N PRO A 6 37.41 8.77 -32.54
CA PRO A 6 36.80 7.65 -33.25
C PRO A 6 37.20 6.31 -32.62
N VAL A 7 36.24 5.40 -32.47
CA VAL A 7 36.47 3.99 -32.12
C VAL A 7 36.19 3.13 -33.35
N SER A 8 37.19 2.39 -33.82
CA SER A 8 37.09 1.46 -34.94
C SER A 8 36.53 0.12 -34.47
N LEU A 9 35.46 -0.35 -35.11
CA LEU A 9 34.96 -1.73 -35.01
C LEU A 9 35.75 -2.64 -35.96
N THR A 10 36.46 -3.63 -35.42
CA THR A 10 37.00 -4.76 -36.18
C THR A 10 36.12 -6.00 -36.00
N SER A 11 35.69 -6.58 -37.12
CA SER A 11 34.87 -7.78 -37.25
C SER A 11 35.65 -9.06 -36.93
N MET A 12 35.00 -10.02 -36.27
CA MET A 12 35.49 -11.40 -36.12
C MET A 12 34.79 -12.33 -37.14
N PRO A 13 35.48 -13.36 -37.68
CA PRO A 13 34.96 -14.18 -38.76
C PRO A 13 34.11 -15.37 -38.26
N LEU A 14 33.15 -15.75 -39.11
CA LEU A 14 32.21 -16.86 -38.98
C LEU A 14 32.92 -18.18 -39.32
N THR A 15 32.95 -19.15 -38.40
CA THR A 15 33.41 -20.53 -38.70
C THR A 15 32.22 -21.50 -38.76
N THR A 16 32.23 -22.24 -39.86
CA THR A 16 31.28 -23.24 -40.35
C THR A 16 31.14 -24.48 -39.45
N LEU A 17 29.89 -24.86 -39.16
CA LEU A 17 29.53 -26.15 -38.53
C LEU A 17 29.38 -27.23 -39.61
N THR A 18 30.19 -28.29 -39.53
CA THR A 18 29.99 -29.53 -40.30
C THR A 18 29.37 -30.63 -39.44
N SER A 19 28.39 -31.31 -40.03
CA SER A 19 27.62 -32.41 -39.46
C SER A 19 28.43 -33.69 -39.26
N THR A 20 28.30 -34.33 -38.09
CA THR A 20 28.56 -35.77 -37.94
C THR A 20 27.66 -36.40 -36.86
N THR A 21 26.77 -37.26 -37.33
CA THR A 21 26.29 -38.54 -36.74
C THR A 21 25.82 -38.60 -35.28
N ILE A 22 24.52 -38.89 -35.12
CA ILE A 22 23.81 -39.27 -33.89
C ILE A 22 24.04 -40.76 -33.59
N PRO A 23 24.49 -41.15 -32.39
CA PRO A 23 24.24 -42.47 -31.85
C PRO A 23 23.18 -42.42 -30.75
N THR A 24 22.11 -43.16 -30.95
CA THR A 24 21.08 -43.49 -29.97
C THR A 24 21.71 -44.33 -28.86
N ILE A 25 21.73 -43.83 -27.62
CA ILE A 25 22.14 -44.63 -26.44
C ILE A 25 20.96 -44.75 -25.48
N THR A 26 20.57 -46.01 -25.29
CA THR A 26 19.59 -46.57 -24.38
C THR A 26 19.84 -46.19 -22.93
N SER A 27 18.75 -45.91 -22.21
CA SER A 27 18.71 -45.64 -20.78
C SER A 27 19.25 -46.80 -19.94
N SER A 28 20.37 -46.58 -19.25
CA SER A 28 20.75 -47.35 -18.06
C SER A 28 20.77 -46.39 -16.88
N VAL A 29 19.84 -46.59 -15.93
CA VAL A 29 19.79 -45.89 -14.65
C VAL A 29 21.03 -46.30 -13.86
N SER A 30 22.05 -45.43 -13.83
CA SER A 30 23.14 -45.48 -12.85
C SER A 30 22.93 -44.35 -11.86
N SER A 31 22.78 -44.71 -10.60
CA SER A 31 22.69 -43.82 -9.44
C SER A 31 23.90 -42.89 -9.37
N THR A 32 23.78 -41.69 -9.93
CA THR A 32 24.69 -40.57 -9.67
C THR A 32 24.19 -39.81 -8.46
N THR A 33 24.99 -39.84 -7.41
CA THR A 33 24.93 -38.96 -6.24
C THR A 33 24.56 -37.54 -6.65
N THR A 34 23.44 -37.05 -6.10
CA THR A 34 23.10 -35.63 -6.09
C THR A 34 24.28 -34.83 -5.58
N PRO A 35 24.66 -33.69 -6.22
CA PRO A 35 25.51 -32.72 -5.56
C PRO A 35 24.81 -32.32 -4.27
N GLN A 36 25.47 -32.49 -3.12
CA GLN A 36 24.96 -31.94 -1.87
C GLN A 36 24.80 -30.43 -2.07
N GLY A 37 23.55 -29.98 -2.13
CA GLY A 37 23.23 -28.56 -1.99
C GLY A 37 23.76 -28.04 -0.65
N PRO A 38 23.92 -26.71 -0.50
CA PRO A 38 24.44 -26.13 0.74
C PRO A 38 23.66 -26.66 1.94
N ASN A 39 24.41 -26.98 3.00
CA ASN A 39 23.89 -27.59 4.22
C ASN A 39 22.79 -26.69 4.84
N LEU A 40 21.52 -27.06 4.66
CA LEU A 40 20.34 -26.27 5.06
C LEU A 40 20.18 -26.14 6.59
N ASP A 41 21.02 -26.83 7.37
CA ASP A 41 20.90 -27.01 8.83
C ASP A 41 21.17 -25.71 9.63
N CYS A 42 21.78 -24.69 9.01
CA CYS A 42 22.02 -23.38 9.65
C CYS A 42 20.80 -22.42 9.60
N MET A 43 19.71 -22.81 8.93
CA MET A 43 18.53 -21.97 8.66
C MET A 43 17.28 -22.53 9.36
N THR A 44 17.44 -23.18 10.51
CA THR A 44 16.30 -23.68 11.28
C THR A 44 15.48 -22.51 11.80
N LYS A 45 14.20 -22.45 11.39
CA LYS A 45 13.23 -21.50 11.95
C LYS A 45 13.24 -21.67 13.47
N SER A 46 13.30 -20.55 14.17
CA SER A 46 13.19 -20.51 15.63
C SER A 46 11.99 -21.34 16.11
N ILE A 47 12.23 -22.23 17.07
CA ILE A 47 11.18 -22.99 17.78
C ILE A 47 10.54 -22.17 18.92
N LEU A 48 10.81 -20.86 18.98
CA LEU A 48 10.22 -19.99 19.98
C LEU A 48 8.69 -19.99 19.82
N PRO A 49 7.95 -20.01 20.95
CA PRO A 49 6.51 -19.91 20.90
C PRO A 49 6.11 -18.57 20.29
N GLN A 50 5.00 -18.58 19.55
CA GLN A 50 4.40 -17.35 19.02
C GLN A 50 3.99 -16.45 20.19
N ALA A 51 4.49 -15.23 20.23
CA ALA A 51 4.31 -14.29 21.35
C ALA A 51 2.92 -13.62 21.42
N GLY A 52 1.95 -14.08 20.62
CA GLY A 52 0.64 -13.44 20.46
C GLY A 52 -0.53 -14.40 20.67
N ASP A 53 -1.67 -13.84 21.07
CA ASP A 53 -2.93 -14.56 21.11
C ASP A 53 -3.50 -14.67 19.69
N ASN A 54 -3.45 -15.87 19.11
CA ASN A 54 -3.99 -16.14 17.77
C ASN A 54 -5.50 -15.92 17.65
N THR A 55 -6.22 -15.71 18.75
CA THR A 55 -7.65 -15.39 18.72
C THR A 55 -7.94 -13.91 18.42
N THR A 56 -6.98 -13.01 18.63
CA THR A 56 -7.17 -11.56 18.43
C THR A 56 -6.60 -11.05 17.09
N PHE A 57 -5.74 -11.83 16.45
CA PHE A 57 -5.13 -11.48 15.16
C PHE A 57 -5.99 -11.95 13.97
N ASP A 58 -6.69 -11.02 13.31
CA ASP A 58 -7.30 -11.25 11.99
C ASP A 58 -6.42 -10.65 10.87
N PRO A 59 -5.75 -11.45 10.02
CA PRO A 59 -4.93 -10.94 8.90
C PRO A 59 -5.76 -10.23 7.82
N PHE A 60 -7.08 -10.40 7.82
CA PHE A 60 -7.99 -9.75 6.88
C PHE A 60 -8.58 -8.44 7.40
N LYS A 61 -8.20 -8.01 8.60
CA LYS A 61 -8.53 -6.66 9.08
C LYS A 61 -7.84 -5.60 8.22
N TRP A 62 -8.61 -4.63 7.73
CA TRP A 62 -8.11 -3.52 6.92
C TRP A 62 -7.44 -2.45 7.78
N GLY A 63 -6.38 -1.84 7.26
CA GLY A 63 -5.76 -0.66 7.85
C GLY A 63 -4.94 0.11 6.82
N SER A 64 -4.38 1.25 7.23
CA SER A 64 -3.48 2.07 6.42
C SER A 64 -2.06 1.49 6.33
N PHE A 65 -1.94 0.17 6.13
CA PHE A 65 -0.67 -0.57 6.24
C PHE A 65 0.29 -0.39 5.05
N ARG A 66 0.17 0.71 4.29
CA ARG A 66 1.00 1.03 3.11
C ARG A 66 1.73 2.35 3.32
N GLY A 67 2.55 2.42 4.37
CA GLY A 67 3.21 3.65 4.84
C GLY A 67 4.15 4.32 3.84
N GLN A 68 4.57 3.63 2.78
CA GLN A 68 5.31 4.23 1.66
C GLN A 68 4.48 5.22 0.83
N LEU A 69 3.15 5.15 0.89
CA LEU A 69 2.25 6.00 0.12
C LEU A 69 1.73 7.15 0.97
N TYR A 70 1.35 8.27 0.34
CA TYR A 70 0.64 9.35 1.04
C TYR A 70 -0.66 8.85 1.67
N PHE A 71 -1.43 8.01 0.97
CA PHE A 71 -2.52 7.26 1.59
C PHE A 71 -2.80 5.99 0.79
N GLY A 72 -2.90 4.87 1.50
CA GLY A 72 -3.22 3.58 0.93
C GLY A 72 -3.63 2.59 2.01
N MET A 73 -4.43 1.61 1.60
CA MET A 73 -4.97 0.62 2.52
C MET A 73 -4.72 -0.79 1.99
N GLN A 74 -4.56 -1.71 2.93
CA GLN A 74 -4.50 -3.14 2.69
C GLN A 74 -4.87 -3.88 3.99
N THR A 75 -5.06 -5.17 3.88
CA THR A 75 -5.06 -6.09 5.02
C THR A 75 -3.65 -6.64 5.24
N ARG A 76 -3.45 -7.34 6.35
CA ARG A 76 -2.17 -7.96 6.74
C ARG A 76 -2.03 -9.37 6.17
N HIS A 77 -2.51 -9.55 4.95
CA HIS A 77 -2.51 -10.83 4.24
C HIS A 77 -1.72 -10.70 2.94
N PRO A 78 -0.94 -11.71 2.52
CA PRO A 78 -0.09 -11.62 1.32
C PRO A 78 -0.87 -11.27 0.05
N LEU A 79 -2.05 -11.88 -0.10
CA LEU A 79 -2.93 -11.69 -1.26
C LEU A 79 -3.86 -10.48 -1.13
N SER A 80 -3.67 -9.64 -0.10
CA SER A 80 -4.59 -8.53 0.17
C SER A 80 -4.72 -7.60 -1.03
N PRO A 81 -5.95 -7.19 -1.41
CA PRO A 81 -6.13 -6.14 -2.39
C PRO A 81 -5.45 -4.85 -1.94
N LYS A 82 -4.79 -4.17 -2.87
CA LYS A 82 -4.05 -2.93 -2.59
C LYS A 82 -4.89 -1.75 -3.05
N PHE A 83 -5.28 -0.91 -2.10
CA PHE A 83 -5.91 0.38 -2.36
C PHE A 83 -4.89 1.50 -2.19
N GLY A 84 -4.99 2.53 -3.03
CA GLY A 84 -4.18 3.75 -2.89
C GLY A 84 -4.79 4.91 -3.66
N ILE A 85 -4.41 6.12 -3.24
CA ILE A 85 -4.82 7.36 -3.90
C ILE A 85 -3.65 7.99 -4.61
N MET A 86 -3.97 8.82 -5.60
CA MET A 86 -3.02 9.69 -6.28
C MET A 86 -3.73 11.01 -6.60
N TRP A 87 -2.99 12.09 -6.77
CA TRP A 87 -3.57 13.35 -7.21
C TRP A 87 -2.56 14.19 -7.97
N ARG A 88 -3.05 15.19 -8.69
CA ARG A 88 -2.24 16.26 -9.27
C ARG A 88 -3.09 17.49 -9.54
N LYS A 89 -2.41 18.62 -9.69
CA LYS A 89 -2.94 19.71 -10.52
C LYS A 89 -2.86 19.28 -11.99
N LYS A 90 -3.89 19.55 -12.78
CA LYS A 90 -3.96 19.12 -14.18
C LYS A 90 -2.74 19.62 -14.96
N GLY A 91 -2.07 18.71 -15.66
CA GLY A 91 -0.81 18.98 -16.37
C GLY A 91 0.47 18.90 -15.51
N GLY A 92 0.35 18.73 -14.20
CA GLY A 92 1.47 18.51 -13.28
C GLY A 92 1.80 17.03 -13.05
N ASP A 93 2.79 16.80 -12.18
CA ASP A 93 3.22 15.46 -11.76
C ASP A 93 2.21 14.81 -10.80
N ILE A 94 2.14 13.48 -10.84
CA ILE A 94 1.25 12.70 -9.98
C ILE A 94 1.92 12.48 -8.63
N ARG A 95 1.22 12.79 -7.55
CA ARG A 95 1.58 12.39 -6.18
C ARG A 95 1.05 11.00 -5.87
N ASN A 96 1.87 10.13 -5.31
CA ASN A 96 1.48 8.77 -4.90
C ASN A 96 2.34 8.27 -3.73
N TRP A 97 3.64 8.10 -3.97
CA TRP A 97 4.62 7.74 -2.95
C TRP A 97 4.97 8.96 -2.09
N CYS A 98 5.19 8.75 -0.80
CA CYS A 98 5.75 9.78 0.06
C CYS A 98 7.15 10.14 -0.41
N GLU A 99 7.40 11.42 -0.65
CA GLU A 99 8.68 11.94 -1.10
C GLU A 99 9.17 13.04 -0.15
N ILE A 100 10.48 13.27 -0.13
CA ILE A 100 11.06 14.44 0.52
C ILE A 100 10.91 15.60 -0.45
N ASP A 101 9.84 16.36 -0.29
CA ASP A 101 9.51 17.51 -1.14
C ASP A 101 9.12 18.70 -0.24
N PRO A 102 9.73 19.89 -0.42
CA PRO A 102 9.44 21.07 0.39
C PRO A 102 8.00 21.61 0.24
N ASP A 103 7.34 21.29 -0.85
CA ASP A 103 6.03 21.86 -1.23
C ASP A 103 4.85 21.04 -0.70
N ILE A 104 5.12 19.85 -0.15
CA ILE A 104 4.11 18.97 0.44
C ILE A 104 4.36 18.74 1.92
N ARG A 105 3.29 18.83 2.70
CA ARG A 105 3.26 18.49 4.12
C ARG A 105 2.12 17.52 4.34
N PHE A 106 2.39 16.45 5.07
CA PHE A 106 1.38 15.47 5.41
C PHE A 106 1.61 14.97 6.83
N MET A 107 0.51 14.71 7.53
CA MET A 107 0.56 14.30 8.93
C MET A 107 -0.72 13.60 9.32
N TRP A 108 -0.59 12.48 10.04
CA TRP A 108 -1.72 11.91 10.78
C TRP A 108 -2.03 12.80 11.99
N LEU A 109 -3.23 13.39 12.01
CA LEU A 109 -3.72 14.21 13.11
C LEU A 109 -4.28 13.36 14.25
N ASN A 110 -4.95 12.26 13.90
CA ASN A 110 -5.51 11.29 14.82
C ASN A 110 -5.41 9.90 14.17
N SER A 111 -4.78 8.93 14.82
CA SER A 111 -4.82 7.52 14.38
C SER A 111 -4.51 6.59 15.53
N ASP A 112 -5.30 5.52 15.64
CA ASP A 112 -5.06 4.43 16.60
C ASP A 112 -4.24 3.28 16.00
N GLY A 113 -3.83 3.39 14.73
CA GLY A 113 -3.09 2.36 13.99
C GLY A 113 -3.89 1.11 13.64
N GLN A 114 -5.19 1.05 13.96
CA GLN A 114 -5.98 -0.19 13.83
C GLN A 114 -7.38 -0.01 13.28
N THR A 115 -8.09 1.05 13.61
CA THR A 115 -9.53 1.17 13.32
C THR A 115 -9.90 2.44 12.60
N PHE A 116 -9.15 3.53 12.75
CA PHE A 116 -9.42 4.76 12.04
C PHE A 116 -8.16 5.62 11.85
N GLY A 117 -8.29 6.62 10.99
CA GLY A 117 -7.28 7.66 10.88
C GLY A 117 -7.78 8.92 10.20
N GLU A 118 -7.26 10.05 10.65
CA GLU A 118 -7.39 11.38 10.07
C GLU A 118 -6.00 11.86 9.68
N GLN A 119 -5.76 12.11 8.41
CA GLN A 119 -4.52 12.69 7.93
C GLN A 119 -4.81 13.95 7.14
N LEU A 120 -4.02 14.98 7.41
CA LEU A 120 -3.95 16.22 6.65
C LEU A 120 -2.87 16.09 5.58
N ILE A 121 -3.16 16.56 4.37
CA ILE A 121 -2.21 16.71 3.28
C ILE A 121 -2.36 18.13 2.72
N ALA A 122 -1.29 18.90 2.76
CA ALA A 122 -1.18 20.21 2.14
C ALA A 122 -0.10 20.15 1.06
N ASP A 123 -0.50 20.30 -0.20
CA ASP A 123 0.38 20.29 -1.37
C ASP A 123 0.19 21.59 -2.14
N ASN A 124 1.12 22.53 -1.96
CA ASN A 124 1.06 23.87 -2.55
C ASN A 124 -0.27 24.60 -2.28
N ASN A 125 -1.15 24.63 -3.27
CA ASN A 125 -2.40 25.39 -3.29
C ASN A 125 -3.63 24.54 -2.95
N ILE A 126 -3.46 23.25 -2.63
CA ILE A 126 -4.54 22.37 -2.21
C ILE A 126 -4.24 21.75 -0.85
N THR A 127 -5.20 21.88 0.06
CA THR A 127 -5.18 21.21 1.36
C THR A 127 -6.42 20.32 1.47
N PHE A 128 -6.21 19.06 1.84
CA PHE A 128 -7.29 18.09 1.97
C PHE A 128 -7.01 17.09 3.08
N ARG A 129 -8.06 16.41 3.52
CA ARG A 129 -7.96 15.34 4.51
C ARG A 129 -8.30 13.99 3.92
N THR A 130 -7.55 12.98 4.36
CA THR A 130 -7.87 11.56 4.16
C THR A 130 -8.37 11.00 5.49
N LEU A 131 -9.64 10.62 5.52
CA LEU A 131 -10.31 10.04 6.68
C LEU A 131 -10.60 8.57 6.39
N TRP A 132 -10.46 7.67 7.36
CA TRP A 132 -10.88 6.29 7.17
C TRP A 132 -11.36 5.63 8.44
N ILE A 133 -12.24 4.64 8.28
CA ILE A 133 -12.63 3.69 9.31
C ILE A 133 -12.64 2.28 8.72
N ASN A 134 -12.38 1.26 9.53
CA ASN A 134 -12.72 -0.12 9.20
C ASN A 134 -13.92 -0.64 10.00
N ASN A 135 -14.50 -1.73 9.50
CA ASN A 135 -15.30 -2.65 10.29
C ASN A 135 -14.75 -4.05 10.01
N ASP A 136 -13.61 -4.31 10.64
CA ASP A 136 -12.75 -5.47 10.43
C ASP A 136 -12.35 -5.69 8.96
N ARG A 137 -13.08 -6.54 8.24
CA ARG A 137 -12.80 -6.96 6.86
C ARG A 137 -13.37 -6.02 5.79
N SER A 138 -13.91 -4.89 6.22
CA SER A 138 -14.40 -3.81 5.36
C SER A 138 -13.76 -2.48 5.75
N PHE A 139 -13.72 -1.53 4.82
CA PHE A 139 -13.29 -0.16 5.10
C PHE A 139 -14.11 0.86 4.33
N THR A 140 -14.17 2.07 4.88
CA THR A 140 -14.58 3.27 4.16
C THR A 140 -13.51 4.33 4.34
N ALA A 141 -13.04 4.90 3.23
CA ALA A 141 -12.13 6.04 3.19
C ALA A 141 -12.82 7.22 2.52
N ARG A 142 -12.72 8.40 3.13
CA ARG A 142 -13.25 9.66 2.63
C ARG A 142 -12.11 10.63 2.38
N ILE A 143 -12.16 11.29 1.23
CA ILE A 143 -11.26 12.38 0.90
C ILE A 143 -12.11 13.64 0.83
N VAL A 144 -11.72 14.67 1.57
CA VAL A 144 -12.44 15.94 1.65
C VAL A 144 -11.46 17.09 1.46
N ILE A 145 -11.78 17.99 0.54
CA ILE A 145 -10.99 19.20 0.33
C ILE A 145 -11.30 20.18 1.46
N ASP A 146 -10.25 20.68 2.11
CA ASP A 146 -10.35 21.73 3.12
C ASP A 146 -10.18 23.11 2.48
N GLU A 147 -9.24 23.25 1.56
CA GLU A 147 -8.93 24.53 0.92
C GLU A 147 -8.31 24.35 -0.47
N ILE A 148 -8.69 25.24 -1.40
CA ILE A 148 -8.00 25.48 -2.66
C ILE A 148 -7.72 26.98 -2.76
N THR A 149 -6.46 27.37 -2.88
CA THR A 149 -6.04 28.80 -2.86
C THR A 149 -5.76 29.37 -4.25
N ASP A 150 -5.86 28.56 -5.30
CA ASP A 150 -5.69 28.96 -6.69
C ASP A 150 -6.92 28.64 -7.55
N ASN A 151 -6.94 29.11 -8.79
CA ASN A 151 -7.95 28.75 -9.79
C ASN A 151 -7.51 27.49 -10.57
N GLY A 152 -6.96 26.49 -9.88
CA GLY A 152 -6.42 25.28 -10.47
C GLY A 152 -7.49 24.23 -10.76
N ASP A 153 -7.33 23.52 -11.88
CA ASP A 153 -8.05 22.28 -12.15
C ASP A 153 -7.30 21.12 -11.49
N TYR A 154 -7.97 20.34 -10.66
CA TYR A 154 -7.36 19.21 -9.94
C TYR A 154 -7.90 17.87 -10.43
N GLN A 155 -7.05 16.85 -10.36
CA GLN A 155 -7.40 15.48 -10.71
C GLN A 155 -7.10 14.60 -9.51
N PHE A 156 -8.15 14.03 -8.92
CA PHE A 156 -8.04 12.99 -7.90
C PHE A 156 -8.15 11.62 -8.55
N MET A 157 -7.28 10.70 -8.17
CA MET A 157 -7.22 9.35 -8.70
C MET A 157 -7.17 8.35 -7.56
N ALA A 158 -7.72 7.17 -7.78
CA ALA A 158 -7.59 6.04 -6.87
C ALA A 158 -7.43 4.76 -7.66
N TYR A 159 -6.76 3.79 -7.04
CA TYR A 159 -6.61 2.46 -7.61
C TYR A 159 -6.94 1.37 -6.62
N PHE A 160 -7.43 0.25 -7.15
CA PHE A 160 -7.70 -0.97 -6.41
C PHE A 160 -7.17 -2.17 -7.20
N ALA A 161 -6.16 -2.85 -6.66
CA ALA A 161 -5.46 -3.93 -7.34
C ALA A 161 -5.55 -5.23 -6.54
N LEU A 162 -6.05 -6.29 -7.16
CA LEU A 162 -6.01 -7.66 -6.66
C LEU A 162 -4.59 -8.23 -6.88
N GLN A 163 -4.12 -9.10 -5.99
CA GLN A 163 -2.71 -9.52 -5.92
C GLN A 163 -2.55 -11.05 -6.04
N ASP A 164 -3.39 -11.65 -6.87
CA ASP A 164 -3.32 -13.07 -7.24
C ASP A 164 -3.96 -13.30 -8.61
N ASP A 165 -3.73 -14.48 -9.17
CA ASP A 165 -4.15 -14.90 -10.51
C ASP A 165 -5.61 -15.40 -10.57
N ILE A 166 -6.26 -15.57 -9.41
CA ILE A 166 -7.62 -16.12 -9.31
C ILE A 166 -8.65 -15.00 -9.08
N SER A 167 -8.31 -14.02 -8.24
CA SER A 167 -9.18 -12.90 -7.90
C SER A 167 -9.40 -11.96 -9.08
N LYS A 168 -10.65 -11.58 -9.31
CA LYS A 168 -11.06 -10.84 -10.51
C LYS A 168 -12.17 -9.83 -10.23
N ILE A 169 -12.11 -8.71 -10.93
CA ILE A 169 -13.22 -7.78 -11.11
C ILE A 169 -14.19 -8.39 -12.12
N LEU A 170 -15.45 -8.51 -11.73
CA LEU A 170 -16.52 -9.15 -12.50
C LEU A 170 -17.44 -8.13 -13.17
N SER A 171 -17.67 -6.98 -12.52
CA SER A 171 -18.45 -5.90 -13.10
C SER A 171 -18.02 -4.54 -12.57
N ALA A 172 -18.22 -3.50 -13.39
CA ALA A 172 -18.08 -2.11 -13.01
C ALA A 172 -19.32 -1.38 -13.54
N ASN A 173 -20.11 -0.80 -12.64
CA ASN A 173 -21.38 -0.17 -12.96
C ASN A 173 -21.36 1.28 -12.48
N TYR A 174 -21.82 2.19 -13.34
CA TYR A 174 -22.02 3.59 -13.01
C TYR A 174 -23.51 3.93 -13.07
N SER A 175 -24.06 4.42 -11.96
CA SER A 175 -25.47 4.80 -11.86
C SER A 175 -25.60 6.13 -11.11
N GLY A 176 -25.97 7.18 -11.84
CA GLY A 176 -26.08 8.53 -11.27
C GLY A 176 -24.71 9.07 -10.89
N THR A 177 -24.44 9.20 -9.59
CA THR A 177 -23.13 9.59 -9.03
C THR A 177 -22.40 8.41 -8.39
N LEU A 178 -23.00 7.22 -8.38
CA LEU A 178 -22.46 6.04 -7.72
C LEU A 178 -21.70 5.17 -8.73
N PHE A 179 -20.41 4.97 -8.50
CA PHE A 179 -19.63 3.97 -9.20
C PHE A 179 -19.45 2.75 -8.30
N SER A 180 -19.70 1.55 -8.83
CA SER A 180 -19.60 0.32 -8.05
C SER A 180 -18.88 -0.75 -8.85
N VAL A 181 -18.00 -1.48 -8.18
CA VAL A 181 -17.24 -2.59 -8.73
C VAL A 181 -17.52 -3.81 -7.90
N GLU A 182 -17.90 -4.90 -8.56
CA GLU A 182 -18.05 -6.21 -7.91
C GLU A 182 -17.00 -7.16 -8.44
N GLY A 183 -16.51 -8.01 -7.57
CA GLY A 183 -15.50 -8.98 -7.92
C GLY A 183 -15.47 -10.16 -6.97
N LYS A 184 -14.58 -11.10 -7.27
CA LYS A 184 -14.28 -12.24 -6.43
C LYS A 184 -12.86 -12.10 -5.89
N TYR A 185 -12.73 -12.20 -4.59
CA TYR A 185 -11.46 -12.20 -3.86
C TYR A 185 -11.22 -13.60 -3.30
N LYS A 186 -10.26 -14.34 -3.86
CA LYS A 186 -10.01 -15.77 -3.59
C LYS A 186 -10.07 -16.16 -2.11
N PRO A 187 -9.45 -15.42 -1.16
CA PRO A 187 -9.45 -15.81 0.25
C PRO A 187 -10.80 -15.68 0.96
N LEU A 188 -11.66 -14.72 0.58
CA LEU A 188 -12.87 -14.40 1.36
C LEU A 188 -14.18 -14.40 0.56
N GLY A 189 -14.14 -14.56 -0.77
CA GLY A 189 -15.32 -14.63 -1.63
C GLY A 189 -15.65 -13.31 -2.32
N ASP A 190 -16.94 -13.07 -2.53
CA ASP A 190 -17.39 -11.96 -3.37
C ASP A 190 -17.32 -10.62 -2.61
N PHE A 191 -16.90 -9.57 -3.30
CA PHE A 191 -16.74 -8.24 -2.74
C PHE A 191 -17.44 -7.18 -3.58
N ARG A 192 -17.70 -6.02 -2.95
CA ARG A 192 -18.11 -4.79 -3.62
C ARG A 192 -17.25 -3.62 -3.14
N LEU A 193 -16.72 -2.86 -4.09
CA LEU A 193 -16.11 -1.55 -3.89
C LEU A 193 -17.06 -0.49 -4.45
N THR A 194 -17.40 0.51 -3.64
CA THR A 194 -18.28 1.61 -4.03
C THR A 194 -17.50 2.91 -3.97
N ILE A 195 -17.68 3.77 -4.98
CA ILE A 195 -17.02 5.06 -5.11
C ILE A 195 -18.10 6.12 -5.32
N SER A 196 -18.13 7.11 -4.43
CA SER A 196 -19.20 8.14 -4.38
C SER A 196 -18.60 9.54 -4.32
N PRO A 197 -18.25 10.14 -5.48
CA PRO A 197 -17.81 11.54 -5.54
C PRO A 197 -18.99 12.52 -5.46
N THR A 198 -18.72 13.72 -4.95
CA THR A 198 -19.62 14.88 -4.96
C THR A 198 -18.86 16.12 -5.42
N ASN A 199 -19.56 17.10 -6.01
CA ASN A 199 -18.98 18.35 -6.49
C ASN A 199 -17.79 18.15 -7.46
N PHE A 200 -17.90 17.18 -8.36
CA PHE A 200 -16.91 16.87 -9.39
C PHE A 200 -17.35 17.43 -10.75
N ASP A 201 -16.39 17.68 -11.63
CA ASP A 201 -16.63 18.15 -13.00
C ASP A 201 -16.79 16.98 -13.98
N SER A 202 -15.93 15.96 -13.83
CA SER A 202 -16.03 14.74 -14.63
C SER A 202 -15.41 13.55 -13.91
N ILE A 203 -15.78 12.35 -14.36
CA ILE A 203 -15.16 11.10 -13.92
C ILE A 203 -14.67 10.30 -15.11
N SER A 204 -13.61 9.54 -14.91
CA SER A 204 -13.14 8.52 -15.84
C SER A 204 -12.58 7.32 -15.10
N TYR A 205 -12.59 6.15 -15.73
CA TYR A 205 -12.09 4.93 -15.11
C TYR A 205 -11.55 3.94 -16.15
N ALA A 206 -10.67 3.06 -15.72
CA ALA A 206 -10.17 1.95 -16.50
C ALA A 206 -10.10 0.69 -15.63
N THR A 207 -10.52 -0.44 -16.19
CA THR A 207 -10.28 -1.76 -15.60
C THR A 207 -9.33 -2.54 -16.48
N VAL A 208 -8.28 -3.10 -15.88
CA VAL A 208 -7.17 -3.74 -16.60
C VAL A 208 -6.87 -5.10 -15.99
N ALA A 209 -6.51 -6.05 -16.85
CA ALA A 209 -5.95 -7.32 -16.46
C ALA A 209 -4.43 -7.29 -16.62
N ASP A 210 -3.71 -7.64 -15.57
CA ASP A 210 -2.27 -7.87 -15.58
C ASP A 210 -1.96 -9.27 -15.04
N THR A 211 -1.00 -9.98 -15.64
CA THR A 211 -0.73 -11.39 -15.31
C THR A 211 0.72 -11.57 -14.83
N PRO A 212 0.97 -12.16 -13.64
CA PRO A 212 -0.03 -12.72 -12.71
C PRO A 212 -0.78 -11.67 -11.87
N PHE A 213 -0.17 -10.53 -11.58
CA PHE A 213 -0.73 -9.36 -10.90
C PHE A 213 0.27 -8.18 -10.99
N VAL A 214 -0.21 -6.96 -10.72
CA VAL A 214 0.60 -5.72 -10.86
C VAL A 214 1.72 -5.60 -9.85
N GLU A 215 2.88 -5.22 -10.36
CA GLU A 215 3.99 -4.72 -9.55
C GLU A 215 3.60 -3.34 -8.97
N MET A 216 3.23 -3.32 -7.69
CA MET A 216 2.76 -2.09 -7.04
C MET A 216 3.79 -0.96 -6.99
N ALA A 217 5.08 -1.24 -7.23
CA ALA A 217 6.12 -0.23 -7.37
C ALA A 217 5.97 0.61 -8.65
N THR A 218 5.37 0.04 -9.71
CA THR A 218 5.22 0.70 -11.01
C THR A 218 3.78 1.13 -11.29
N VAL A 219 2.86 0.99 -10.32
CA VAL A 219 1.41 1.23 -10.49
C VAL A 219 1.07 2.60 -11.08
N GLU A 220 1.81 3.65 -10.71
CA GLU A 220 1.58 4.98 -11.27
C GLU A 220 1.90 5.03 -12.77
N THR A 221 3.07 4.50 -13.16
CA THR A 221 3.48 4.43 -14.57
C THR A 221 2.53 3.54 -15.37
N PHE A 222 2.13 2.42 -14.77
CA PHE A 222 1.15 1.50 -15.33
C PHE A 222 -0.19 2.21 -15.60
N LEU A 223 -0.75 2.92 -14.61
CA LEU A 223 -2.02 3.62 -14.77
C LEU A 223 -1.93 4.80 -15.75
N LYS A 224 -0.82 5.54 -15.76
CA LYS A 224 -0.57 6.61 -16.75
C LYS A 224 -0.66 6.08 -18.19
N ALA A 225 -0.27 4.84 -18.45
CA ALA A 225 -0.37 4.23 -19.78
C ALA A 225 -1.82 4.06 -20.28
N PHE A 226 -2.81 4.14 -19.39
CA PHE A 226 -4.24 4.08 -19.73
C PHE A 226 -4.91 5.47 -19.77
N GLN A 227 -4.15 6.55 -19.53
CA GLN A 227 -4.61 7.92 -19.74
C GLN A 227 -4.38 8.35 -21.20
N ASN A 228 -5.26 9.20 -21.72
CA ASN A 228 -5.04 9.90 -23.00
C ASN A 228 -4.11 11.12 -22.83
N GLU A 229 -3.88 11.86 -23.92
CA GLU A 229 -3.05 13.07 -23.93
C GLU A 229 -3.52 14.15 -22.94
N ASN A 230 -4.81 14.17 -22.59
CA ASN A 230 -5.39 15.10 -21.61
C ASN A 230 -5.27 14.60 -20.16
N GLY A 231 -4.64 13.44 -19.94
CA GLY A 231 -4.47 12.86 -18.62
C GLY A 231 -5.78 12.33 -18.01
N THR A 232 -6.76 11.96 -18.83
CA THR A 232 -7.99 11.29 -18.38
C THR A 232 -7.95 9.83 -18.78
N PHE A 233 -8.45 8.93 -17.94
CA PHE A 233 -8.57 7.53 -18.35
C PHE A 233 -9.46 7.43 -19.59
N ASN A 234 -8.98 6.71 -20.60
CA ASN A 234 -9.88 6.23 -21.63
C ASN A 234 -10.88 5.34 -20.89
N ASN A 235 -12.19 5.64 -20.96
CA ASN A 235 -13.26 4.83 -20.34
C ASN A 235 -13.31 3.43 -21.00
N ILE A 236 -12.24 2.66 -20.81
CA ILE A 236 -11.99 1.37 -21.41
C ILE A 236 -12.73 0.39 -20.52
N SER A 237 -13.83 -0.10 -21.06
CA SER A 237 -14.47 -1.31 -20.55
C SER A 237 -13.58 -2.49 -20.93
N MET A 238 -12.65 -2.87 -20.05
CA MET A 238 -12.11 -4.23 -20.11
C MET A 238 -12.48 -4.99 -18.86
N LEU A 239 -13.64 -5.63 -18.98
CA LEU A 239 -14.15 -6.80 -18.27
C LEU A 239 -14.02 -7.92 -19.34
N PRO A 240 -13.10 -8.90 -19.25
CA PRO A 240 -13.08 -9.97 -18.24
C PRO A 240 -11.67 -10.26 -17.67
N ASN A 241 -11.60 -10.88 -16.49
CA ASN A 241 -10.36 -11.22 -15.77
C ASN A 241 -9.51 -10.02 -15.30
N SER A 242 -10.07 -8.80 -15.30
CA SER A 242 -9.37 -7.63 -14.77
C SER A 242 -9.10 -7.76 -13.29
N ASN A 243 -7.93 -7.34 -12.87
CA ASN A 243 -7.49 -7.37 -11.48
C ASN A 243 -7.10 -5.97 -10.97
N ILE A 244 -7.16 -4.94 -11.82
CA ILE A 244 -6.85 -3.56 -11.43
C ILE A 244 -8.00 -2.66 -11.87
N LEU A 245 -8.41 -1.78 -10.97
CA LEU A 245 -9.26 -0.63 -11.24
C LEU A 245 -8.43 0.64 -11.06
N GLY A 246 -8.44 1.51 -12.06
CA GLY A 246 -8.10 2.93 -11.93
C GLY A 246 -9.38 3.77 -12.02
N PHE A 247 -9.58 4.67 -11.07
CA PHE A 247 -10.68 5.64 -11.04
C PHE A 247 -10.10 7.05 -10.96
N GLN A 248 -10.73 8.00 -11.64
CA GLN A 248 -10.33 9.41 -11.64
C GLN A 248 -11.56 10.31 -11.58
N ALA A 249 -11.46 11.37 -10.79
CA ALA A 249 -12.39 12.49 -10.75
C ALA A 249 -11.63 13.81 -10.96
N ASP A 250 -12.05 14.60 -11.94
CA ASP A 250 -11.57 15.96 -12.16
C ASP A 250 -12.51 16.92 -11.42
N PHE A 251 -11.96 17.93 -10.74
CA PHE A 251 -12.73 18.91 -9.98
C PHE A 251 -12.05 20.28 -9.90
N THR A 252 -12.89 21.31 -9.83
CA THR A 252 -12.53 22.71 -9.55
C THR A 252 -13.22 23.25 -8.31
N ASN A 253 -14.27 22.57 -7.83
CA ASN A 253 -15.05 23.00 -6.69
C ASN A 253 -14.34 22.66 -5.36
N PRO A 254 -14.09 23.63 -4.46
CA PRO A 254 -13.45 23.39 -3.17
C PRO A 254 -14.31 22.56 -2.20
N ALA A 255 -15.59 22.33 -2.51
CA ALA A 255 -16.46 21.41 -1.76
C ALA A 255 -16.38 19.96 -2.28
N PHE A 256 -15.43 19.62 -3.15
CA PHE A 256 -15.22 18.24 -3.63
C PHE A 256 -14.98 17.28 -2.46
N SER A 257 -15.63 16.13 -2.53
CA SER A 257 -15.47 15.03 -1.59
C SER A 257 -15.69 13.71 -2.31
N ILE A 258 -15.01 12.66 -1.87
CA ILE A 258 -15.16 11.33 -2.47
C ILE A 258 -15.00 10.24 -1.42
N ASP A 259 -15.95 9.30 -1.43
CA ASP A 259 -15.94 8.13 -0.56
C ASP A 259 -15.58 6.87 -1.34
N PHE A 260 -14.72 6.03 -0.77
CA PHE A 260 -14.40 4.69 -1.23
C PHE A 260 -14.80 3.70 -0.14
N SER A 261 -15.71 2.77 -0.44
CA SER A 261 -16.19 1.79 0.53
C SER A 261 -16.06 0.37 -0.01
N PHE A 262 -15.21 -0.43 0.62
CA PHE A 262 -15.01 -1.84 0.32
C PHE A 262 -15.70 -2.71 1.36
N ARG A 263 -16.41 -3.75 0.90
CA ARG A 263 -16.92 -4.81 1.76
C ARG A 263 -16.98 -6.15 1.05
N LEU A 264 -16.98 -7.22 1.83
CA LEU A 264 -17.42 -8.53 1.36
C LEU A 264 -18.96 -8.57 1.28
N LEU A 265 -19.49 -9.33 0.33
CA LEU A 265 -20.93 -9.50 0.19
C LEU A 265 -21.53 -10.39 1.28
N SER A 266 -20.72 -11.28 1.86
CA SER A 266 -21.06 -12.11 3.02
C SER A 266 -21.16 -11.35 4.33
N ASP A 267 -20.52 -10.19 4.41
CA ASP A 267 -20.36 -9.43 5.65
C ASP A 267 -21.51 -8.43 5.84
N PRO A 268 -21.75 -7.99 7.08
CA PRO A 268 -22.69 -6.90 7.37
C PRO A 268 -22.38 -5.64 6.56
N LEU A 269 -23.39 -4.78 6.39
CA LEU A 269 -23.18 -3.47 5.81
C LEU A 269 -22.17 -2.66 6.63
N VAL A 270 -21.38 -1.84 5.93
CA VAL A 270 -20.46 -0.90 6.58
C VAL A 270 -21.25 0.07 7.48
N PRO A 271 -20.70 0.44 8.65
CA PRO A 271 -21.37 1.36 9.56
C PRO A 271 -21.46 2.78 8.96
N ASP A 272 -22.31 3.63 9.55
CA ASP A 272 -22.36 5.04 9.19
C ASP A 272 -21.00 5.71 9.47
N PHE A 273 -20.46 6.36 8.45
CA PHE A 273 -19.08 6.82 8.42
C PHE A 273 -18.79 7.88 9.49
N MET A 274 -19.46 9.03 9.43
CA MET A 274 -19.13 10.18 10.28
C MET A 274 -19.39 9.90 11.77
N PRO A 275 -20.52 9.31 12.19
CA PRO A 275 -20.74 9.00 13.60
C PRO A 275 -19.71 8.01 14.16
N THR A 276 -19.33 7.00 13.38
CA THR A 276 -18.32 6.01 13.79
C THR A 276 -16.93 6.64 13.87
N PHE A 277 -16.57 7.45 12.88
CA PHE A 277 -15.30 8.17 12.84
C PHE A 277 -15.14 9.12 14.03
N GLU A 278 -16.13 9.98 14.29
CA GLU A 278 -16.09 10.94 15.40
C GLU A 278 -16.05 10.23 16.76
N LYS A 279 -16.81 9.13 16.92
CA LYS A 279 -16.74 8.30 18.13
C LYS A 279 -15.31 7.80 18.38
N ARG A 280 -14.67 7.19 17.37
CA ARG A 280 -13.31 6.65 17.49
C ARG A 280 -12.27 7.74 17.74
N LYS A 281 -12.44 8.90 17.10
CA LYS A 281 -11.59 10.08 17.33
C LYS A 281 -11.68 10.57 18.78
N ILE A 282 -12.88 10.66 19.35
CA ILE A 282 -13.09 11.05 20.76
C ILE A 282 -12.49 10.00 21.70
N GLU A 283 -12.72 8.71 21.44
CA GLU A 283 -12.16 7.62 22.23
C GLU A 283 -10.63 7.64 22.22
N PHE A 284 -10.02 7.83 21.05
CA PHE A 284 -8.58 7.98 20.87
C PHE A 284 -8.02 9.16 21.67
N GLN A 285 -8.62 10.35 21.51
CA GLN A 285 -8.19 11.57 22.19
C GLN A 285 -8.30 11.46 23.72
N SER A 286 -9.40 10.88 24.21
CA SER A 286 -9.62 10.60 25.62
C SER A 286 -8.58 9.62 26.17
N ASN A 287 -8.36 8.50 25.47
CA ASN A 287 -7.37 7.50 25.86
C ASN A 287 -5.95 8.09 25.90
N PHE A 288 -5.58 8.86 24.87
CA PHE A 288 -4.30 9.56 24.83
C PHE A 288 -4.13 10.50 26.04
N GLY A 289 -5.13 11.34 26.32
CA GLY A 289 -5.08 12.27 27.46
C GLY A 289 -4.95 11.58 28.83
N ASN A 290 -5.59 10.42 28.98
CA ASN A 290 -5.51 9.60 30.20
C ASN A 290 -4.13 8.93 30.35
N LEU A 291 -3.54 8.43 29.27
CA LEU A 291 -2.27 7.70 29.30
C LEU A 291 -1.04 8.62 29.37
N PHE A 292 -1.11 9.78 28.72
CA PHE A 292 0.00 10.73 28.58
C PHE A 292 -0.32 12.07 29.26
N SER A 293 -0.92 12.03 30.45
CA SER A 293 -1.31 13.24 31.18
C SER A 293 -0.10 14.14 31.47
N ILE A 294 -0.09 15.35 30.89
CA ILE A 294 0.90 16.38 31.21
C ILE A 294 0.34 17.21 32.36
N ASN A 295 0.88 17.02 33.55
CA ASN A 295 0.56 17.85 34.72
C ASN A 295 1.13 19.26 34.45
N SER A 296 0.34 20.28 34.14
CA SER A 296 0.92 21.60 33.87
C SER A 296 0.07 22.77 34.32
N THR A 297 0.76 23.75 34.89
CA THR A 297 0.19 25.03 35.28
C THR A 297 0.11 26.03 34.12
N TYR A 298 0.86 25.95 33.00
CA TYR A 298 0.81 27.04 32.00
C TYR A 298 1.08 26.71 30.51
N ILE A 299 1.34 25.47 30.07
CA ILE A 299 1.47 25.15 28.62
C ILE A 299 0.99 23.73 28.30
N ALA A 300 -0.26 23.37 28.65
CA ALA A 300 -0.73 21.99 28.50
C ALA A 300 -1.13 21.62 27.06
N PHE A 301 -1.80 22.53 26.34
CA PHE A 301 -2.61 22.14 25.18
C PHE A 301 -1.79 21.86 23.92
N GLU A 302 -0.85 22.75 23.56
CA GLU A 302 -0.04 22.60 22.36
C GLU A 302 0.87 21.38 22.44
N TYR A 303 1.47 21.11 23.61
CA TYR A 303 2.28 19.92 23.84
C TYR A 303 1.46 18.63 23.81
N LEU A 304 0.23 18.66 24.33
CA LEU A 304 -0.69 17.52 24.20
C LEU A 304 -1.09 17.27 22.74
N SER A 305 -1.34 18.34 21.96
CA SER A 305 -1.64 18.21 20.53
C SER A 305 -0.43 17.64 19.77
N MET A 306 0.75 18.20 20.00
CA MET A 306 2.00 17.74 19.39
C MET A 306 2.29 16.28 19.74
N GLY A 307 2.14 15.88 21.01
CA GLY A 307 2.34 14.49 21.44
C GLY A 307 1.32 13.54 20.80
N ARG A 308 0.06 13.96 20.69
CA ARG A 308 -0.99 13.17 20.04
C ARG A 308 -0.73 12.97 18.56
N GLU A 309 -0.31 14.03 17.86
CA GLU A 309 0.03 13.99 16.44
C GLU A 309 1.30 13.16 16.22
N ALA A 310 2.31 13.27 17.08
CA ALA A 310 3.51 12.43 17.02
C ALA A 310 3.17 10.93 17.18
N LEU A 311 2.34 10.57 18.16
CA LEU A 311 1.86 9.20 18.33
C LEU A 311 1.00 8.76 17.13
N SER A 312 0.12 9.64 16.62
CA SER A 312 -0.72 9.35 15.46
C SER A 312 0.10 9.09 14.21
N ASN A 313 1.19 9.82 13.99
CA ASN A 313 2.10 9.55 12.87
C ASN A 313 2.80 8.21 13.02
N MET A 314 3.27 7.86 14.22
CA MET A 314 3.88 6.54 14.45
C MET A 314 2.87 5.41 14.18
N LEU A 315 1.66 5.50 14.76
CA LEU A 315 0.62 4.48 14.62
C LEU A 315 0.06 4.40 13.19
N GLY A 316 -0.24 5.55 12.58
CA GLY A 316 -0.76 5.64 11.21
C GLY A 316 0.25 5.23 10.13
N SER A 317 1.53 5.11 10.49
CA SER A 317 2.60 4.65 9.59
C SER A 317 2.95 3.17 9.76
N ILE A 318 2.35 2.46 10.73
CA ILE A 318 2.50 1.00 10.85
C ILE A 318 2.10 0.38 9.52
N SER A 319 2.94 -0.51 9.03
CA SER A 319 2.84 -1.04 7.68
C SER A 319 3.03 -2.55 7.66
N TYR A 320 2.59 -3.18 6.57
CA TYR A 320 2.69 -4.61 6.36
C TYR A 320 3.40 -4.92 5.05
N TRP A 321 4.36 -5.84 5.10
CA TRP A 321 5.09 -6.33 3.95
C TRP A 321 5.03 -7.84 3.88
N HIS A 322 5.01 -8.34 2.65
CA HIS A 322 5.16 -9.74 2.33
C HIS A 322 6.18 -9.89 1.21
N GLY A 323 7.14 -10.81 1.34
CA GLY A 323 8.08 -11.07 0.26
C GLY A 323 9.34 -11.79 0.70
N TYR A 324 10.37 -11.69 -0.13
CA TYR A 324 11.66 -12.33 0.09
C TYR A 324 12.72 -11.26 0.36
N SER A 325 13.65 -11.57 1.26
CA SER A 325 14.85 -10.74 1.50
C SER A 325 16.05 -11.36 0.81
N ASN A 326 16.96 -10.52 0.30
CA ASN A 326 18.28 -10.98 -0.11
C ASN A 326 19.12 -11.25 1.14
N ALA A 327 19.58 -12.49 1.31
CA ALA A 327 20.39 -12.92 2.45
C ALA A 327 21.72 -13.52 1.99
N THR A 328 22.75 -13.33 2.81
CA THR A 328 24.08 -13.92 2.62
C THR A 328 24.47 -14.58 3.94
N GLY A 329 24.56 -15.92 3.94
CA GLY A 329 24.83 -16.70 5.14
C GLY A 329 26.31 -16.74 5.48
N SER A 330 26.69 -16.37 6.71
CA SER A 330 28.08 -16.44 7.19
C SER A 330 28.64 -17.86 7.29
N CYS A 331 27.78 -18.88 7.29
CA CYS A 331 28.13 -20.30 7.36
C CYS A 331 28.58 -20.88 6.02
N LEU A 332 28.41 -20.16 4.91
CA LEU A 332 28.77 -20.61 3.57
C LEU A 332 30.09 -19.94 3.17
N SER A 333 31.18 -20.71 3.13
CA SER A 333 32.42 -20.23 2.50
C SER A 333 32.14 -20.09 1.01
N ASN A 334 32.21 -18.86 0.49
CA ASN A 334 31.69 -18.40 -0.81
C ASN A 334 30.17 -18.11 -0.85
N ALA A 335 29.60 -17.55 0.22
CA ALA A 335 28.17 -17.29 0.35
C ALA A 335 27.57 -16.50 -0.84
N GLU A 336 26.96 -17.24 -1.77
CA GLU A 336 26.09 -16.67 -2.78
C GLU A 336 24.89 -16.01 -2.10
N THR A 337 24.47 -14.85 -2.61
CA THR A 337 23.23 -14.21 -2.18
C THR A 337 22.04 -15.08 -2.61
N TYR A 338 21.15 -15.39 -1.68
CA TYR A 338 19.93 -16.15 -1.93
C TYR A 338 18.70 -15.42 -1.40
N LEU A 339 17.52 -15.82 -1.89
CA LEU A 339 16.24 -15.29 -1.42
C LEU A 339 15.80 -16.04 -0.15
N TYR A 340 15.67 -15.32 0.96
CA TYR A 340 15.14 -15.81 2.22
C TYR A 340 13.67 -15.39 2.38
N GLY A 341 12.78 -16.38 2.52
CA GLY A 341 11.34 -16.15 2.67
C GLY A 341 10.47 -17.25 2.07
N PRO A 342 9.18 -16.97 1.81
CA PRO A 342 8.54 -15.66 2.01
C PRO A 342 8.39 -15.34 3.51
N LEU A 343 8.44 -14.06 3.84
CA LEU A 343 8.27 -13.51 5.19
C LEU A 343 7.11 -12.54 5.21
N ASP A 344 6.46 -12.45 6.37
CA ASP A 344 5.48 -11.45 6.71
C ASP A 344 6.10 -10.54 7.79
N LEU A 345 5.95 -9.24 7.63
CA LEU A 345 6.39 -8.26 8.62
C LEU A 345 5.30 -7.21 8.80
N ILE A 346 4.94 -6.94 10.05
CA ILE A 346 4.19 -5.75 10.43
C ILE A 346 5.06 -4.94 11.40
N SER A 347 5.33 -3.70 11.03
CA SER A 347 6.37 -2.91 11.70
C SER A 347 6.08 -1.42 11.53
N GLY A 348 6.61 -0.60 12.45
CA GLY A 348 6.67 0.84 12.26
C GLY A 348 7.65 1.20 11.14
N VAL A 349 7.62 2.44 10.67
CA VAL A 349 8.64 2.95 9.74
C VAL A 349 9.31 4.17 10.35
N PRO A 350 10.66 4.27 10.34
CA PRO A 350 11.34 5.46 10.86
C PRO A 350 10.97 6.72 10.10
N SER A 351 10.72 6.60 8.80
CA SER A 351 10.35 7.70 7.92
C SER A 351 9.58 7.18 6.71
N ARG A 352 8.35 7.65 6.49
CA ARG A 352 7.55 7.31 5.30
C ARG A 352 8.24 7.68 3.98
N PRO A 353 8.85 8.87 3.82
CA PRO A 353 9.52 9.21 2.55
C PRO A 353 10.96 8.69 2.45
N GLY A 354 11.68 8.53 3.56
CA GLY A 354 13.10 8.11 3.53
C GLY A 354 13.33 6.61 3.73
N PHE A 355 12.55 6.00 4.63
CA PHE A 355 12.77 4.64 5.14
C PHE A 355 11.44 3.88 5.33
N PRO A 356 10.66 3.64 4.27
CA PRO A 356 9.33 3.02 4.38
C PRO A 356 9.41 1.49 4.53
N ARG A 357 10.16 1.01 5.53
CA ARG A 357 10.37 -0.40 5.87
C ARG A 357 10.74 -0.55 7.34
N GLY A 358 10.60 -1.75 7.88
CA GLY A 358 11.00 -2.05 9.25
C GLY A 358 12.52 -1.97 9.44
N PHE A 359 12.94 -1.41 10.57
CA PHE A 359 14.32 -1.40 11.03
C PHE A 359 14.37 -1.98 12.44
N LEU A 360 15.16 -3.05 12.62
CA LEU A 360 15.14 -3.87 13.83
C LEU A 360 15.37 -3.07 15.12
N TRP A 361 16.31 -2.12 15.11
CA TRP A 361 16.64 -1.35 16.31
C TRP A 361 15.64 -0.21 16.56
N ASP A 362 15.17 0.48 15.50
CA ASP A 362 14.13 1.50 15.57
C ASP A 362 12.81 0.94 16.13
N ASP A 363 12.44 -0.29 15.75
CA ASP A 363 11.22 -0.94 16.22
C ASP A 363 11.19 -1.19 17.73
N GLY A 364 12.36 -1.37 18.35
CA GLY A 364 12.47 -1.39 19.80
C GLY A 364 12.01 -0.07 20.43
N PHE A 365 12.41 1.07 19.84
CA PHE A 365 12.01 2.40 20.30
C PHE A 365 10.56 2.72 19.97
N HIS A 366 10.07 2.36 18.78
CA HIS A 366 8.66 2.48 18.41
C HIS A 366 7.77 1.75 19.43
N ASN A 367 8.14 0.51 19.77
CA ASN A 367 7.36 -0.32 20.68
C ASN A 367 7.28 0.22 22.11
N LEU A 368 8.21 1.07 22.57
CA LEU A 368 8.08 1.73 23.88
C LEU A 368 6.82 2.59 23.97
N LEU A 369 6.47 3.27 22.87
CA LEU A 369 5.27 4.11 22.79
C LEU A 369 4.04 3.28 22.40
N ILE A 370 4.16 2.36 21.45
CA ILE A 370 3.04 1.50 21.02
C ILE A 370 2.53 0.68 22.20
N ARG A 371 3.41 0.06 23.00
CA ARG A 371 3.03 -0.71 24.19
C ARG A 371 2.29 0.12 25.23
N GLN A 372 2.71 1.37 25.45
CA GLN A 372 2.06 2.26 26.40
C GLN A 372 0.63 2.60 25.95
N PHE A 373 0.43 2.75 24.64
CA PHE A 373 -0.87 3.09 24.05
C PHE A 373 -1.80 1.88 23.87
N ASN A 374 -1.26 0.78 23.34
CA ASN A 374 -1.97 -0.44 22.99
C ASN A 374 -1.02 -1.67 23.09
N PRO A 375 -1.02 -2.37 24.24
CA PRO A 375 -0.20 -3.57 24.44
C PRO A 375 -0.44 -4.69 23.42
N ASP A 376 -1.69 -4.89 23.00
CA ASP A 376 -2.05 -5.95 22.04
C ASP A 376 -1.51 -5.66 20.64
N LEU A 377 -1.46 -4.38 20.25
CA LEU A 377 -0.82 -3.95 19.01
C LEU A 377 0.70 -4.15 19.07
N SER A 378 1.33 -3.87 20.23
CA SER A 378 2.77 -4.06 20.41
C SER A 378 3.20 -5.53 20.24
N LEU A 379 2.36 -6.49 20.64
CA LEU A 379 2.61 -7.92 20.42
C LEU A 379 2.50 -8.34 18.95
N GLN A 380 1.83 -7.52 18.12
CA GLN A 380 1.69 -7.77 16.69
C GLN A 380 2.81 -7.11 15.90
N VAL A 381 3.31 -5.94 16.31
CA VAL A 381 4.35 -5.15 15.64
C VAL A 381 5.75 -5.61 16.06
N CYS A 382 6.31 -6.61 15.39
CA CYS A 382 7.62 -7.20 15.73
C CYS A 382 8.31 -7.91 14.55
#